data_AF-A0A6S7H6L1-F1
#
_entry.id   AF-A0A6S7H6L1-F1
#
_cell.length_a   1.000
_cell.length_b   1.000
_cell.length_c   1.000
_cell.angle_alpha   90.00
_cell.angle_beta   90.00
_cell.angle_gamma   90.00
#
_symmetry.space_group_name_H-M   'P 1'
#
loop_
_entity.id
_entity.type
_entity.pdbx_description
1 polymer ?
#
loop_
_entity_poly.entity_id
_entity_poly.type
_entity_poly.pdbx_seq_one_letter_code
_entity_poly.pdbx_strand_id
1 'polypeptide(L)'
;MNGDTNARTRPSRNQRRRKNNRNNAQKNEGQNSEKTNDEGQKKQTDSKKQGQQFSGKKQEKEKRVKLVQENVLKNLPIPGPLHLAALSKLLHNISTDYGMSKEDLRLRWQVFNGVKSLFEQEIKGCSLRLYGSSKSALGLKTSDVNICVHEENEEKIPRIFIAFLNVLKGCSKLHNRAFLVYSSWDNL
;
A
#
# COMPACT_ATOMS: atom_id res chain seq x y z
N MET A 1 -24.35 -32.25 -38.80
CA MET A 1 -23.80 -31.18 -37.92
C MET A 1 -22.39 -31.60 -37.56
N ASN A 2 -21.40 -31.15 -38.33
CA ASN A 2 -19.99 -31.50 -38.13
C ASN A 2 -19.30 -30.33 -37.42
N GLY A 3 -18.65 -30.62 -36.29
CA GLY A 3 -17.90 -29.64 -35.51
C GLY A 3 -16.40 -29.76 -35.80
N ASP A 4 -15.81 -28.67 -36.28
CA ASP A 4 -14.36 -28.53 -36.44
C ASP A 4 -13.79 -27.67 -35.30
N THR A 5 -12.97 -28.29 -34.46
CA THR A 5 -12.15 -27.62 -33.44
C THR A 5 -10.89 -27.04 -34.07
N ASN A 6 -10.78 -25.71 -34.15
CA ASN A 6 -9.60 -25.04 -34.69
C ASN A 6 -8.69 -24.51 -33.56
N ALA A 7 -7.62 -25.24 -33.25
CA ALA A 7 -6.62 -24.87 -32.25
C ALA A 7 -5.63 -23.85 -32.84
N ARG A 8 -5.68 -22.60 -32.38
CA ARG A 8 -4.68 -21.56 -32.70
C ARG A 8 -3.42 -21.74 -31.84
N THR A 9 -2.32 -22.17 -32.45
CA THR A 9 -1.00 -22.29 -31.81
C THR A 9 -0.35 -20.90 -31.64
N ARG A 10 -0.04 -20.51 -30.39
CA ARG A 10 0.73 -19.28 -30.09
C ARG A 10 2.22 -19.49 -30.43
N PRO A 11 2.88 -18.57 -31.15
CA PRO A 11 4.31 -18.70 -31.47
C PRO A 11 5.20 -18.44 -30.25
N SER A 12 6.29 -19.20 -30.15
CA SER A 12 7.23 -19.16 -29.02
C SER A 12 8.07 -17.87 -29.00
N ARG A 13 8.37 -17.42 -27.77
CA ARG A 13 9.05 -16.16 -27.41
C ARG A 13 10.40 -15.94 -28.12
N ASN A 14 11.03 -17.00 -28.64
CA ASN A 14 12.32 -16.93 -29.31
C ASN A 14 12.25 -16.45 -30.78
N GLN A 15 11.09 -16.55 -31.44
CA GLN A 15 10.95 -16.06 -32.82
C GLN A 15 10.81 -14.52 -32.90
N ARG A 16 10.32 -13.87 -31.84
CA ARG A 16 10.22 -12.39 -31.79
C ARG A 16 11.57 -11.69 -31.67
N ARG A 17 12.58 -12.31 -31.05
CA ARG A 17 13.91 -11.70 -30.86
C ARG A 17 14.72 -11.57 -32.15
N ARG A 18 14.53 -12.45 -33.14
CA ARG A 18 15.30 -12.41 -34.40
C ARG A 18 14.83 -11.32 -35.37
N LYS A 19 13.57 -10.87 -35.30
CA LYS A 19 13.07 -9.77 -36.16
C LYS A 19 13.55 -8.39 -35.74
N ASN A 20 13.71 -8.14 -34.44
CA ASN A 20 14.15 -6.82 -33.96
C ASN A 20 15.64 -6.52 -34.22
N ASN A 21 16.46 -7.55 -34.47
CA ASN A 21 17.91 -7.36 -34.67
C ASN A 21 18.30 -7.07 -36.14
N ARG A 22 17.38 -7.18 -37.10
CA ARG A 22 17.62 -6.82 -38.51
C ARG A 22 17.33 -5.34 -38.81
N ASN A 23 16.43 -4.71 -38.03
CA ASN A 23 16.00 -3.34 -38.31
C ASN A 23 16.96 -2.26 -37.78
N ASN A 24 17.96 -2.64 -36.98
CA ASN A 24 18.89 -1.67 -36.37
C ASN A 24 20.25 -1.58 -37.09
N ALA A 25 20.44 -2.32 -38.20
CA ALA A 25 21.70 -2.40 -38.94
C ALA A 25 21.72 -1.55 -40.23
N GLN A 26 20.68 -0.75 -40.51
CA GLN A 26 20.52 -0.03 -41.78
C GLN A 26 20.37 1.50 -41.66
N LYS A 27 20.71 2.08 -40.51
CA LYS A 27 20.86 3.54 -40.39
C LYS A 27 22.22 3.83 -39.83
N ASN A 28 23.23 3.92 -40.70
CA ASN A 28 24.45 4.72 -40.52
C ASN A 28 25.38 4.54 -41.72
N GLU A 29 25.02 5.14 -42.86
CA GLU A 29 25.99 5.49 -43.90
C GLU A 29 25.62 6.87 -44.42
N GLY A 30 26.52 7.85 -44.25
CA GLY A 30 26.27 9.22 -44.70
C GLY A 30 27.13 10.30 -44.05
N GLN A 31 28.40 10.35 -44.48
CA GLN A 31 29.23 11.56 -44.65
C GLN A 31 29.99 12.17 -43.45
N ASN A 32 31.31 11.99 -43.55
CA ASN A 32 32.41 12.78 -42.99
C ASN A 32 32.38 14.23 -43.50
N SER A 33 32.70 15.20 -42.63
CA SER A 33 34.02 15.86 -42.59
C SER A 33 33.96 17.18 -41.83
N GLU A 34 34.73 17.32 -40.74
CA GLU A 34 35.66 18.44 -40.56
C GLU A 34 36.55 18.22 -39.34
N LYS A 35 37.80 18.64 -39.50
CA LYS A 35 38.94 18.42 -38.61
C LYS A 35 38.77 19.24 -37.33
N THR A 36 39.26 18.73 -36.21
CA THR A 36 40.33 19.34 -35.37
C THR A 36 40.31 18.80 -33.93
N ASN A 37 41.52 18.74 -33.37
CA ASN A 37 41.88 18.70 -31.95
C ASN A 37 41.84 17.34 -31.24
N ASP A 38 42.99 16.66 -31.39
CA ASP A 38 43.61 15.81 -30.38
C ASP A 38 43.68 16.54 -29.02
N GLU A 39 43.79 15.77 -27.93
CA GLU A 39 43.91 16.18 -26.50
C GLU A 39 42.63 16.21 -25.63
N GLY A 40 41.42 16.13 -26.19
CA GLY A 40 40.18 16.17 -25.39
C GLY A 40 39.71 14.84 -24.78
N GLN A 41 40.12 13.69 -25.30
CA GLN A 41 39.42 12.42 -25.03
C GLN A 41 39.90 11.62 -23.82
N LYS A 42 41.02 12.01 -23.18
CA LYS A 42 41.54 11.25 -22.03
C LYS A 42 40.94 11.65 -20.68
N LYS A 43 40.30 12.82 -20.56
CA LYS A 43 39.75 13.32 -19.28
C LYS A 43 38.25 13.04 -19.03
N GLN A 44 37.46 12.73 -20.07
CA GLN A 44 36.03 12.42 -19.90
C GLN A 44 35.74 10.95 -19.56
N THR A 45 36.69 10.04 -19.82
CA THR A 45 36.53 8.61 -19.49
C THR A 45 36.81 8.32 -18.02
N ASP A 46 37.66 9.10 -17.36
CA ASP A 46 38.00 8.90 -15.94
C ASP A 46 36.92 9.39 -14.98
N SER A 47 36.28 10.53 -15.25
CA SER A 47 35.20 11.06 -14.39
C SER A 47 33.92 10.20 -14.42
N LYS A 48 33.58 9.62 -15.59
CA LYS A 48 32.45 8.67 -15.72
C LYS A 48 32.76 7.31 -15.10
N LYS A 49 34.01 6.81 -15.22
CA LYS A 49 34.46 5.57 -14.56
C LYS A 49 34.46 5.71 -13.04
N GLN A 50 34.89 6.86 -12.51
CA GLN A 50 34.87 7.11 -11.06
C GLN A 50 33.44 7.16 -10.51
N GLY A 51 32.52 7.90 -11.15
CA GLY A 51 31.10 7.94 -10.74
C GLY A 51 30.39 6.57 -10.77
N GLN A 52 30.66 5.74 -11.78
CA GLN A 52 30.15 4.36 -11.85
C GLN A 52 30.79 3.44 -10.79
N GLN A 53 32.07 3.60 -10.49
CA GLN A 53 32.74 2.83 -9.43
C GLN A 53 32.24 3.20 -8.04
N PHE A 54 31.98 4.48 -7.75
CA PHE A 54 31.40 4.90 -6.46
C PHE A 54 29.96 4.41 -6.29
N SER A 55 29.14 4.48 -7.35
CA SER A 55 27.78 3.92 -7.37
C SER A 55 27.78 2.39 -7.19
N GLY A 56 28.66 1.68 -7.90
CA GLY A 56 28.85 0.24 -7.76
C GLY A 56 29.33 -0.18 -6.37
N LYS A 57 30.31 0.52 -5.80
CA LYS A 57 30.80 0.29 -4.43
C LYS A 57 29.74 0.54 -3.37
N LYS A 58 28.89 1.55 -3.55
CA LYS A 58 27.75 1.82 -2.65
C LYS A 58 26.71 0.69 -2.73
N GLN A 59 26.32 0.30 -3.94
CA GLN A 59 25.37 -0.79 -4.17
C GLN A 59 25.90 -2.14 -3.68
N GLU A 60 27.20 -2.40 -3.82
CA GLU A 60 27.85 -3.63 -3.34
C GLU A 60 27.89 -3.68 -1.81
N LYS A 61 28.19 -2.56 -1.14
CA LYS A 61 28.10 -2.45 0.32
C LYS A 61 26.68 -2.69 0.83
N GLU A 62 25.67 -2.09 0.21
CA GLU A 62 24.26 -2.30 0.58
C GLU A 62 23.82 -3.76 0.38
N LYS A 63 24.23 -4.39 -0.73
CA LYS A 63 23.99 -5.83 -0.97
C LYS A 63 24.65 -6.70 0.09
N ARG A 64 25.90 -6.38 0.47
CA ARG A 64 26.63 -7.11 1.50
C ARG A 64 25.97 -6.98 2.87
N VAL A 65 25.51 -5.78 3.23
CA VAL A 65 24.76 -5.55 4.48
C VAL A 65 23.46 -6.34 4.50
N LYS A 66 22.70 -6.33 3.40
CA LYS A 66 21.47 -7.14 3.28
C LYS A 66 21.74 -8.64 3.39
N LEU A 67 22.79 -9.14 2.73
CA LEU A 67 23.17 -10.55 2.81
C LEU A 67 23.57 -10.95 4.24
N VAL A 68 24.31 -10.08 4.95
CA VAL A 68 24.67 -10.31 6.35
C VAL A 68 23.42 -10.33 7.24
N GLN A 69 22.50 -9.38 7.07
CA GLN A 69 21.23 -9.36 7.81
C GLN A 69 20.40 -10.63 7.56
N GLU A 70 20.23 -11.02 6.30
CA GLU A 70 19.52 -12.25 5.96
C GLU A 70 20.19 -13.50 6.55
N ASN A 71 21.52 -13.57 6.49
CA ASN A 71 22.27 -14.70 7.05
C ASN A 71 22.13 -14.77 8.57
N VAL A 72 22.11 -13.62 9.27
CA VAL A 72 21.86 -13.57 10.72
C VAL A 72 20.43 -14.03 11.04
N LEU A 73 19.41 -13.54 10.32
CA LEU A 73 18.02 -13.92 10.55
C LEU A 73 17.76 -15.41 10.30
N LYS A 74 18.40 -15.99 9.28
CA LYS A 74 18.30 -17.42 8.95
C LYS A 74 18.96 -18.33 9.98
N ASN A 75 19.94 -17.82 10.72
CA ASN A 75 20.72 -18.57 11.71
C ASN A 75 20.42 -18.11 13.16
N LEU A 76 19.24 -17.54 13.40
CA LEU A 76 18.81 -17.25 14.76
C LEU A 76 18.68 -18.56 15.56
N PRO A 77 19.14 -18.58 16.83
CA PRO A 77 18.98 -19.74 17.67
C PRO A 77 17.50 -20.02 17.93
N ILE A 78 17.15 -21.29 18.08
CA ILE A 78 15.80 -21.69 18.49
C ILE A 78 15.53 -21.11 19.89
N PRO A 79 14.42 -20.39 20.10
CA PRO A 79 14.12 -19.81 21.40
C PRO A 79 13.88 -20.91 22.44
N GLY A 80 14.56 -20.78 23.59
CA GLY A 80 14.38 -21.71 24.71
C GLY A 80 13.02 -21.57 25.41
N PRO A 81 12.62 -22.56 26.23
CA PRO A 81 11.30 -22.58 26.87
C PRO A 81 10.97 -21.34 27.72
N LEU A 82 11.95 -20.82 28.47
CA LEU A 82 11.76 -19.62 29.29
C LEU A 82 11.50 -18.37 28.45
N HIS A 83 12.13 -18.26 27.28
CA HIS A 83 11.91 -17.15 26.36
C HIS A 83 10.50 -17.23 25.77
N LEU A 84 10.07 -18.41 25.33
CA LEU A 84 8.71 -18.62 24.83
C LEU A 84 7.64 -18.33 25.89
N ALA A 85 7.90 -18.71 27.15
CA ALA A 85 7.01 -18.41 28.28
C ALA A 85 6.92 -16.90 28.54
N ALA A 86 8.06 -16.20 28.54
CA ALA A 86 8.10 -14.75 28.71
C ALA A 86 7.34 -14.02 27.58
N LEU A 87 7.55 -14.42 26.33
CA LEU A 87 6.84 -13.86 25.17
C LEU A 87 5.33 -14.13 25.24
N SER A 88 4.94 -15.37 25.56
CA SER A 88 3.52 -15.73 25.71
C SER A 88 2.85 -14.89 26.81
N LYS A 89 3.51 -14.73 27.96
CA LYS A 89 3.01 -13.89 29.06
C LYS A 89 2.88 -12.43 28.63
N LEU A 90 3.88 -11.88 27.94
CA LEU A 90 3.86 -10.51 27.44
C LEU A 90 2.69 -10.28 26.47
N LEU A 91 2.53 -11.17 25.47
CA LEU A 91 1.47 -11.07 24.48
C LEU A 91 0.07 -11.20 25.12
N HIS A 92 -0.07 -12.12 26.08
CA HIS A 92 -1.31 -12.28 26.83
C HIS A 92 -1.65 -11.00 27.60
N ASN A 93 -0.70 -10.42 28.32
CA ASN A 93 -0.90 -9.18 29.06
C ASN A 93 -1.28 -8.03 28.13
N ILE A 94 -0.59 -7.86 27.00
CA ILE A 94 -0.92 -6.80 26.03
C ILE A 94 -2.35 -6.97 25.50
N SER A 95 -2.74 -8.20 25.15
CA SER A 95 -4.08 -8.51 24.66
C SER A 95 -5.15 -8.20 25.71
N THR A 96 -4.90 -8.53 26.98
CA THR A 96 -5.85 -8.29 28.08
C THR A 96 -5.95 -6.80 28.45
N ASP A 97 -4.81 -6.11 28.56
CA ASP A 97 -4.75 -4.74 29.03
C ASP A 97 -5.22 -3.75 27.97
N TYR A 98 -4.83 -3.98 26.71
CA TYR A 98 -5.04 -3.03 25.61
C TYR A 98 -5.98 -3.54 24.51
N GLY A 99 -6.22 -4.84 24.41
CA GLY A 99 -7.15 -5.42 23.43
C GLY A 99 -8.62 -5.17 23.80
N MET A 100 -9.50 -5.19 22.80
CA MET A 100 -10.93 -4.93 23.05
C MET A 100 -11.62 -6.08 23.79
N SER A 101 -12.31 -5.75 24.87
CA SER A 101 -13.23 -6.65 25.57
C SER A 101 -14.56 -6.76 24.82
N LYS A 102 -15.41 -7.73 25.22
CA LYS A 102 -16.79 -7.84 24.72
C LYS A 102 -17.61 -6.57 25.00
N GLU A 103 -17.32 -5.91 26.13
CA GLU A 103 -18.00 -4.68 26.51
C GLU A 103 -17.57 -3.50 25.63
N ASP A 104 -16.27 -3.40 25.31
CA ASP A 104 -15.77 -2.39 24.36
C ASP A 104 -16.44 -2.55 22.99
N LEU A 105 -16.57 -3.79 22.50
CA LEU A 105 -17.27 -4.07 21.25
C LEU A 105 -18.75 -3.69 21.33
N ARG A 106 -19.42 -3.97 22.46
CA ARG A 106 -20.82 -3.58 22.68
C ARG A 106 -21.02 -2.07 22.62
N LEU A 107 -20.16 -1.31 23.30
CA LEU A 107 -20.19 0.17 23.28
C LEU A 107 -19.97 0.71 21.86
N ARG A 108 -19.03 0.13 21.10
CA ARG A 108 -18.79 0.50 19.69
C ARG A 108 -20.00 0.22 18.80
N TRP A 109 -20.71 -0.89 19.02
CA TRP A 109 -21.99 -1.18 18.36
C TRP A 109 -23.08 -0.18 18.73
N GLN A 110 -23.14 0.28 19.98
CA GLN A 110 -24.09 1.32 20.38
C GLN A 110 -23.80 2.65 19.68
N VAL A 111 -22.52 3.04 19.57
CA VAL A 111 -22.11 4.22 18.79
C VAL A 111 -22.55 4.07 17.33
N PHE A 112 -22.26 2.92 16.70
CA PHE A 112 -22.68 2.64 15.33
C PHE A 112 -24.20 2.76 15.16
N ASN A 113 -24.98 2.17 16.07
CA ASN A 113 -26.44 2.22 16.00
C ASN A 113 -26.98 3.65 16.16
N GLY A 114 -26.36 4.47 17.02
CA GLY A 114 -26.70 5.88 17.17
C GLY A 114 -26.41 6.69 15.90
N VAL A 115 -25.21 6.52 15.33
CA VAL A 115 -24.81 7.15 14.05
C VAL A 115 -25.75 6.70 12.92
N LYS A 116 -26.06 5.41 12.85
CA LYS A 116 -26.96 4.83 11.85
C LYS A 116 -28.37 5.39 11.94
N SER A 117 -28.94 5.46 13.14
CA SER A 117 -30.28 6.01 13.34
C SER A 117 -30.37 7.46 12.88
N LEU A 118 -29.36 8.28 13.19
CA LEU A 118 -29.30 9.68 12.76
C LEU A 118 -29.13 9.79 11.24
N PHE A 119 -28.26 8.97 10.66
CA PHE A 119 -28.01 8.94 9.22
C PHE A 119 -29.26 8.57 8.42
N GLU A 120 -29.95 7.48 8.80
CA GLU A 120 -31.12 6.96 8.07
C GLU A 120 -32.38 7.83 8.23
N GLN A 121 -32.44 8.68 9.27
CA GLN A 121 -33.50 9.69 9.41
C GLN A 121 -33.42 10.73 8.29
N GLU A 122 -32.22 11.23 8.02
CA GLU A 122 -31.96 12.36 7.12
C GLU A 122 -31.61 11.94 5.69
N ILE A 123 -30.98 10.77 5.51
CA ILE A 123 -30.47 10.28 4.23
C ILE A 123 -31.14 8.94 3.91
N LYS A 124 -32.13 8.98 3.02
CA LYS A 124 -32.91 7.80 2.60
C LYS A 124 -32.20 7.02 1.49
N GLY A 125 -32.34 5.70 1.50
CA GLY A 125 -31.88 4.82 0.43
C GLY A 125 -30.40 4.41 0.51
N CYS A 126 -29.66 4.90 1.50
CA CYS A 126 -28.27 4.52 1.75
C CYS A 126 -28.19 3.68 3.03
N SER A 127 -27.24 2.76 3.12
CA SER A 127 -27.06 1.93 4.32
C SER A 127 -25.67 2.10 4.93
N LEU A 128 -25.56 1.95 6.25
CA LEU A 128 -24.27 1.97 6.95
C LEU A 128 -23.83 0.57 7.36
N ARG A 129 -22.51 0.36 7.38
CA ARG A 129 -21.87 -0.88 7.83
C ARG A 129 -20.71 -0.60 8.76
N LEU A 130 -20.70 -1.23 9.93
CA LEU A 130 -19.53 -1.29 10.80
C LEU A 130 -18.46 -2.23 10.23
N TYR A 131 -17.20 -1.80 10.20
CA TYR A 131 -16.08 -2.61 9.71
C TYR A 131 -14.79 -2.41 10.52
N GLY A 132 -13.71 -3.05 10.07
CA GLY A 132 -12.40 -2.97 10.71
C GLY A 132 -12.35 -3.65 12.08
N SER A 133 -11.51 -3.12 12.98
CA SER A 133 -11.27 -3.69 14.30
C SER A 133 -12.54 -3.84 15.14
N SER A 134 -13.50 -2.92 15.02
CA SER A 134 -14.78 -2.99 15.75
C SER A 134 -15.65 -4.18 15.32
N LYS A 135 -15.38 -4.78 14.15
CA LYS A 135 -16.03 -6.01 13.67
C LYS A 135 -15.16 -7.25 13.87
N SER A 136 -13.86 -7.16 13.65
CA SER A 136 -12.93 -8.31 13.76
C SER A 136 -12.45 -8.58 15.18
N ALA A 137 -12.65 -7.64 16.11
CA ALA A 137 -12.01 -7.59 17.43
C ALA A 137 -10.47 -7.51 17.41
N LEU A 138 -9.86 -7.38 16.23
CA LEU A 138 -8.40 -7.26 16.07
C LEU A 138 -8.01 -5.78 16.10
N GLY A 139 -8.06 -5.19 17.29
CA GLY A 139 -7.58 -3.83 17.52
C GLY A 139 -7.50 -3.51 19.01
N LEU A 140 -6.95 -2.33 19.30
CA LEU A 140 -6.82 -1.86 20.67
C LEU A 140 -8.08 -1.09 21.09
N LYS A 141 -8.30 -0.99 22.40
CA LYS A 141 -9.43 -0.22 22.99
C LYS A 141 -9.50 1.22 22.48
N THR A 142 -8.36 1.80 22.10
CA THR A 142 -8.22 3.17 21.58
C THR A 142 -8.35 3.30 20.06
N SER A 143 -8.48 2.20 19.31
CA SER A 143 -8.61 2.26 17.85
C SER A 143 -9.92 2.93 17.42
N ASP A 144 -9.92 3.60 16.28
CA ASP A 144 -11.11 4.26 15.75
C ASP A 144 -12.28 3.29 15.46
N VAL A 145 -13.50 3.83 15.45
CA VAL A 145 -14.71 3.12 15.05
C VAL A 145 -14.97 3.40 13.57
N ASN A 146 -14.73 2.41 12.73
CA ASN A 146 -14.81 2.55 11.28
C ASN A 146 -16.22 2.22 10.75
N ILE A 147 -16.88 3.20 10.12
CA ILE A 147 -18.23 3.09 9.59
C ILE A 147 -18.19 3.39 8.09
N CYS A 148 -18.72 2.48 7.28
CA CYS A 148 -18.75 2.59 5.82
C CYS A 148 -20.17 2.94 5.38
N VAL A 149 -20.28 3.87 4.42
CA VAL A 149 -21.51 4.14 3.67
C VAL A 149 -21.54 3.17 2.49
N HIS A 150 -22.65 2.45 2.34
CA HIS A 150 -22.93 1.60 1.20
C HIS A 150 -24.02 2.25 0.34
N GLU A 151 -23.61 2.68 -0.84
CA GLU A 151 -24.41 3.28 -1.90
C GLU A 151 -23.91 2.70 -3.23
N GLU A 152 -24.84 2.27 -4.09
CA GLU A 152 -24.49 1.66 -5.38
C GLU A 152 -24.16 2.73 -6.43
N ASN A 153 -24.74 3.92 -6.32
CA ASN A 153 -24.46 5.03 -7.21
C ASN A 153 -23.35 5.95 -6.64
N GLU A 154 -22.12 5.76 -7.14
CA GLU A 154 -20.95 6.53 -6.70
C GLU A 154 -21.11 8.05 -6.84
N GLU A 155 -21.91 8.54 -7.80
CA GLU A 155 -22.15 9.98 -7.99
C GLU A 155 -22.92 10.61 -6.82
N LYS A 156 -23.68 9.80 -6.06
CA LYS A 156 -24.41 10.28 -4.88
C LYS A 156 -23.51 10.38 -3.65
N ILE A 157 -22.40 9.66 -3.61
CA ILE A 157 -21.53 9.54 -2.43
C ILE A 157 -21.07 10.92 -1.92
N PRO A 158 -20.56 11.85 -2.74
CA PRO A 158 -20.17 13.17 -2.25
C PRO A 158 -21.32 13.94 -1.61
N ARG A 159 -22.52 13.89 -2.20
CA ARG A 159 -23.71 14.56 -1.67
C ARG A 159 -24.14 13.96 -0.33
N ILE A 160 -24.06 12.64 -0.19
CA ILE A 160 -24.34 11.92 1.05
C ILE A 160 -23.39 12.39 2.16
N PHE A 161 -22.08 12.47 1.89
CA PHE A 161 -21.12 12.94 2.89
C PHE A 161 -21.34 14.39 3.31
N ILE A 162 -21.65 15.29 2.36
CA ILE A 162 -21.96 16.70 2.66
C ILE A 162 -23.21 16.78 3.54
N ALA A 163 -24.30 16.10 3.15
CA ALA A 163 -25.53 16.06 3.92
C ALA A 163 -25.27 15.53 5.34
N PHE A 164 -24.54 14.42 5.44
CA PHE A 164 -24.26 13.81 6.74
C PHE A 164 -23.39 14.69 7.64
N LEU A 165 -22.39 15.37 7.07
CA LEU A 165 -21.58 16.32 7.83
C LEU A 165 -22.43 17.45 8.43
N ASN A 166 -23.43 17.95 7.69
CA ASN A 166 -24.33 18.98 8.20
C ASN A 166 -25.20 18.45 9.36
N VAL A 167 -25.69 17.22 9.24
CA VAL A 167 -26.43 16.53 10.31
C VAL A 167 -25.58 16.36 11.56
N LEU A 168 -24.32 15.93 11.41
CA LEU A 168 -23.38 15.79 12.53
C LEU A 168 -23.08 17.14 13.20
N LYS A 169 -22.87 18.21 12.41
CA LYS A 169 -22.64 19.58 12.92
C LYS A 169 -23.85 20.12 13.70
N GLY A 170 -25.07 19.78 13.28
CA GLY A 170 -26.30 20.15 13.98
C GLY A 170 -26.55 19.38 15.28
N CYS A 171 -25.82 18.29 15.53
CA CYS A 171 -26.01 17.46 16.71
C CYS A 171 -25.26 18.05 17.93
N SER A 172 -25.98 18.75 18.81
CA SER A 172 -25.42 19.33 20.05
C SER A 172 -24.74 18.29 20.96
N LYS A 173 -25.18 17.03 20.91
CA LYS A 173 -24.59 15.90 21.65
C LYS A 173 -23.19 15.51 21.18
N LEU A 174 -22.79 15.90 19.97
CA LEU A 174 -21.50 15.61 19.36
C LEU A 174 -20.51 16.80 19.43
N HIS A 175 -20.97 17.97 19.88
CA HIS A 175 -20.17 19.20 19.90
C HIS A 175 -18.99 19.16 20.90
N ASN A 176 -18.96 18.19 21.82
CA ASN A 176 -17.96 18.12 22.91
C ASN A 176 -16.85 17.09 22.74
N ARG A 177 -16.67 16.48 21.55
CA ARG A 177 -15.46 15.70 21.27
C ARG A 177 -15.20 15.65 19.77
N ALA A 178 -14.09 16.26 19.37
CA ALA A 178 -13.66 16.42 18.00
C ALA A 178 -13.80 15.13 17.18
N PHE A 179 -14.67 15.15 16.17
CA PHE A 179 -14.53 14.28 15.02
C PHE A 179 -13.27 14.73 14.29
N LEU A 180 -12.16 14.04 14.51
CA LEU A 180 -10.99 14.16 13.64
C LEU A 180 -11.34 13.44 12.33
N VAL A 181 -12.11 14.11 11.48
CA VAL A 181 -12.11 13.80 10.06
C VAL A 181 -10.71 14.13 9.58
N TYR A 182 -9.92 13.12 9.21
CA TYR A 182 -8.59 13.30 8.65
C TYR A 182 -8.66 14.16 7.38
N SER A 183 -8.45 15.46 7.53
CA SER A 183 -8.19 16.43 6.45
C SER A 183 -6.72 16.33 6.03
N SER A 184 -6.33 15.18 5.47
CA SER A 184 -4.98 14.93 4.95
C SER A 184 -4.94 14.69 3.44
N TRP A 185 -6.02 15.02 2.70
CA TRP A 185 -6.06 14.84 1.25
C TRP A 185 -5.99 16.15 0.45
N ASP A 186 -5.88 17.30 1.11
CA ASP A 186 -5.79 18.61 0.44
C ASP A 186 -4.34 19.06 0.15
N ASN A 187 -3.37 18.14 0.18
CA ASN A 187 -1.97 18.43 -0.16
C ASN A 187 -1.33 17.32 -1.00
N LEU A 188 -1.92 17.01 -2.16
CA LEU A 188 -1.27 16.30 -3.26
C LEU A 188 -1.78 16.78 -4.62
#